data_AF-A0A2D8FT97-F1
#
_entry.id   AF-A0A2D8FT97-F1
#
_cell.length_a   1.000
_cell.length_b   1.000
_cell.length_c   1.000
_cell.angle_alpha   90.00
_cell.angle_beta   90.00
_cell.angle_gamma   90.00
#
_symmetry.space_group_name_H-M   'P 1'
#
loop_
_entity.id
_entity.type
_entity.pdbx_description
1 polymer ?
#
loop_
_entity_poly.entity_id
_entity_poly.type
_entity_poly.pdbx_seq_one_letter_code
_entity_poly.pdbx_strand_id
1 'polypeptide(L)' 'MKPTENYEQLIERFNKRTAQLNYRADELYDSYCEYLRIQKDLDRLQGSLQAVEYLAYGKLPGDGNHDGMKDHKPQ' A
#
# COMPACT_ATOMS: atom_id res chain seq x y z
N MET A 1 17.46 -43.50 3.32
CA MET A 1 17.57 -42.06 3.00
C MET A 1 17.15 -41.84 1.57
N LYS A 2 16.54 -40.70 1.24
CA LYS A 2 16.41 -40.31 -0.18
C LYS A 2 17.83 -40.06 -0.74
N PRO A 3 18.08 -40.35 -2.03
CA PRO A 3 19.36 -40.01 -2.65
C PRO A 3 19.62 -38.52 -2.53
N THR A 4 20.86 -38.14 -2.23
CA THR A 4 21.29 -36.75 -2.31
C THR A 4 21.23 -36.31 -3.77
N GLU A 5 20.58 -35.17 -4.02
CA GLU A 5 20.50 -34.59 -5.36
C GLU A 5 21.90 -34.19 -5.84
N ASN A 6 22.23 -34.51 -7.09
CA ASN A 6 23.42 -34.00 -7.74
C ASN A 6 23.22 -32.53 -8.17
N TYR A 7 24.29 -31.86 -8.63
CA TYR A 7 24.21 -30.45 -8.99
C TYR A 7 23.21 -30.14 -10.11
N GLU A 8 23.07 -31.02 -11.11
CA GLU A 8 22.13 -30.83 -12.22
C GLU A 8 20.68 -30.88 -11.73
N GLN A 9 20.36 -31.86 -10.86
CA GLN A 9 19.04 -31.99 -10.24
C GLN A 9 18.71 -30.78 -9.36
N LEU A 10 19.69 -30.25 -8.63
CA LEU A 10 19.53 -29.04 -7.83
C LEU A 10 19.22 -27.82 -8.71
N ILE A 11 19.97 -27.64 -9.80
CA ILE A 11 19.77 -26.54 -10.75
C ILE A 11 18.38 -26.63 -11.37
N GLU A 12 17.95 -27.80 -11.85
CA GLU A 12 16.61 -27.98 -12.41
C GLU A 12 15.52 -27.62 -11.40
N ARG A 13 15.65 -28.10 -10.16
CA ARG A 13 14.69 -27.80 -9.09
C ARG A 13 14.62 -26.31 -8.79
N PHE A 14 15.77 -25.62 -8.72
CA PHE A 14 15.81 -24.19 -8.46
C PHE A 14 15.25 -23.37 -9.62
N ASN A 15 15.53 -23.74 -10.86
CA ASN A 15 14.95 -23.10 -12.04
C ASN A 15 13.42 -23.26 -12.05
N LYS A 16 12.94 -24.47 -11.79
CA LYS A 16 11.49 -24.73 -11.67
C LYS A 16 10.85 -23.87 -10.59
N ARG A 17 11.47 -23.80 -9.40
CA ARG A 17 10.94 -23.00 -8.30
C ARG A 17 10.96 -21.51 -8.61
N THR A 18 12.00 -21.03 -9.28
CA THR A 18 12.12 -19.64 -9.73
C THR A 18 10.99 -19.27 -10.69
N ALA A 19 10.74 -20.11 -11.71
CA ALA A 19 9.65 -19.90 -12.65
C ALA A 19 8.28 -19.88 -11.96
N GLN A 20 8.04 -20.80 -11.01
CA GLN A 20 6.80 -20.83 -10.22
C GLN A 20 6.59 -19.55 -9.40
N LEU A 21 7.65 -19.03 -8.77
CA LEU A 21 7.56 -17.82 -7.97
C LEU A 21 7.36 -16.57 -8.83
N ASN A 22 8.03 -16.48 -9.98
CA ASN A 22 7.83 -15.37 -10.92
C ASN A 22 6.38 -15.36 -11.43
N TYR A 23 5.86 -16.52 -11.85
CA TYR A 23 4.47 -16.62 -12.29
C TYR A 23 3.49 -16.18 -11.19
N ARG A 24 3.72 -16.61 -9.94
CA ARG A 24 2.86 -16.21 -8.82
C ARG A 24 2.96 -14.71 -8.51
N ALA A 25 4.12 -14.10 -8.69
CA ALA A 25 4.29 -12.66 -8.54
C ALA A 25 3.52 -11.90 -9.63
N ASP A 26 3.60 -12.37 -10.88
CA ASP A 26 2.87 -11.78 -12.01
C ASP A 26 1.35 -11.85 -11.79
N GLU A 27 0.82 -12.99 -11.32
CA GLU A 27 -0.61 -13.13 -10.96
C GLU A 27 -1.09 -12.11 -9.91
N LEU A 28 -0.20 -11.72 -8.99
CA LEU A 28 -0.54 -10.80 -7.89
C LEU A 28 -0.31 -9.34 -8.25
N TYR A 29 0.44 -9.05 -9.33
CA TYR A 29 0.90 -7.71 -9.65
C TYR A 29 -0.26 -6.74 -9.91
N ASP A 30 -1.27 -7.16 -10.67
CA ASP A 30 -2.43 -6.32 -10.98
C ASP A 30 -3.24 -5.98 -9.74
N SER A 31 -3.45 -6.97 -8.86
CA SER A 31 -4.15 -6.77 -7.58
C SER A 31 -3.38 -5.81 -6.66
N TYR A 32 -2.06 -5.92 -6.63
CA TYR A 32 -1.21 -5.00 -5.89
C TYR A 32 -1.27 -3.57 -6.45
N CYS A 33 -1.23 -3.42 -7.78
CA CYS A 33 -1.37 -2.11 -8.42
C CYS A 33 -2.73 -1.46 -8.11
N GLU A 34 -3.81 -2.24 -8.13
CA GLU A 34 -5.14 -1.75 -7.78
C GLU A 34 -5.22 -1.34 -6.31
N TYR A 35 -4.65 -2.13 -5.41
CA TYR A 35 -4.54 -1.76 -4.00
C TYR A 35 -3.83 -0.41 -3.81
N LEU A 36 -2.71 -0.18 -4.50
CA LEU A 36 -2.00 1.11 -4.45
C LEU A 36 -2.84 2.27 -5.00
N ARG A 37 -3.64 2.02 -6.04
CA ARG A 37 -4.55 3.04 -6.60
C ARG A 37 -5.62 3.43 -5.59
N ILE A 38 -6.26 2.43 -4.97
CA ILE A 38 -7.27 2.63 -3.93
C ILE A 38 -6.69 3.42 -2.76
N GLN A 39 -5.47 3.11 -2.31
CA GLN A 39 -4.86 3.84 -1.19
C GLN A 39 -4.65 5.32 -1.52
N LYS A 40 -4.19 5.65 -2.73
CA LYS A 40 -4.06 7.05 -3.16
C LYS A 40 -5.41 7.79 -3.17
N ASP A 41 -6.47 7.11 -3.64
CA ASP A 41 -7.81 7.69 -3.63
C ASP A 41 -8.34 7.90 -2.20
N LEU A 42 -8.02 6.97 -1.29
CA LEU A 42 -8.36 7.04 0.13
C LEU A 42 -7.65 8.23 0.81
N ASP A 43 -6.34 8.37 0.61
CA ASP A 43 -5.54 9.46 1.16
C ASP A 43 -6.09 10.82 0.70
N ARG A 44 -6.43 10.95 -0.58
CA ARG A 44 -7.04 12.16 -1.14
C ARG A 44 -8.40 12.47 -0.51
N LEU A 45 -9.23 11.45 -0.32
CA LEU A 45 -10.55 11.60 0.28
C LEU A 45 -10.44 12.00 1.76
N GLN A 46 -9.54 11.38 2.50
CA GLN A 46 -9.26 11.72 3.90
C GLN A 46 -8.79 13.17 4.04
N GLY A 47 -7.88 13.64 3.20
CA GLY A 47 -7.45 15.05 3.21
C GLY A 47 -8.61 16.02 2.91
N SER A 48 -9.50 15.63 1.99
CA SER A 48 -10.69 16.43 1.67
C SER A 48 -11.68 16.46 2.84
N LEU A 49 -11.88 15.33 3.52
CA LEU A 49 -12.72 15.24 4.71
C LEU A 49 -12.16 16.10 5.85
N GLN A 50 -10.85 16.00 6.12
CA GLN A 50 -10.19 16.84 7.12
C GLN A 50 -10.38 18.33 6.84
N ALA A 51 -10.26 18.75 5.57
CA ALA A 51 -10.51 20.13 5.19
C ALA A 51 -11.96 20.56 5.47
N VAL A 52 -12.94 19.71 5.16
CA VAL A 52 -14.36 19.99 5.42
C VAL A 52 -14.66 19.99 6.93
N GLU A 53 -14.12 19.06 7.70
CA GLU A 53 -14.26 19.01 9.17
C GLU A 53 -13.65 20.25 9.83
N TYR A 54 -12.53 20.74 9.29
CA TYR A 54 -11.94 21.98 9.74
C TYR A 54 -12.84 23.19 9.43
N LEU A 55 -13.37 23.28 8.21
CA LEU A 55 -14.29 24.36 7.83
C LEU A 55 -15.55 24.36 8.69
N ALA A 56 -16.13 23.17 8.92
CA ALA A 56 -17.37 23.01 9.67
C ALA A 56 -17.20 23.19 11.18
N TYR A 57 -16.12 22.68 11.77
CA TYR A 57 -15.99 22.55 13.22
C TYR A 57 -14.73 23.18 13.82
N GLY A 58 -13.82 23.71 13.00
CA GLY A 58 -12.51 24.19 13.44
C GLY A 58 -11.59 23.07 13.91
N LYS A 59 -11.93 21.80 13.65
CA LYS A 59 -11.13 20.64 14.04
C LYS A 59 -9.98 20.45 13.06
N LEU A 60 -8.76 20.44 13.57
CA LEU A 60 -7.55 20.20 12.79
C LEU A 60 -7.21 18.71 12.77
N PRO A 61 -6.47 18.24 11.76
CA PRO A 61 -5.79 16.96 11.84
C PRO A 61 -4.93 16.93 13.11
N GLY A 62 -5.06 15.89 13.93
CA GLY A 62 -4.27 15.72 15.16
C GLY A 62 -2.80 15.36 14.90
N ASP A 63 -2.19 15.94 13.88
CA ASP A 63 -0.83 15.66 13.40
C ASP A 63 0.25 16.51 14.08
N GLY A 64 -0.15 17.40 14.98
CA GLY A 64 0.74 18.24 15.79
C GLY A 64 1.39 19.41 15.05
N ASN A 65 1.03 19.65 13.78
CA ASN A 65 1.65 20.68 12.94
C ASN A 65 0.73 21.85 12.57
N HIS A 66 -0.53 21.82 13.01
CA HIS A 66 -1.50 22.83 12.65
C HIS A 66 -2.13 23.44 13.92
N ASP A 67 -1.95 24.75 14.10
CA ASP A 67 -2.57 25.54 15.18
C ASP A 67 -3.88 26.25 14.76
N GLY A 68 -4.32 26.01 13.52
CA GLY A 68 -5.55 26.56 12.94
C GLY A 68 -5.32 27.88 12.19
N MET A 69 -6.35 28.33 11.47
CA MET A 69 -6.41 29.69 10.93
C MET A 69 -6.99 30.62 11.99
N LYS A 70 -6.20 31.62 12.38
CA LYS A 70 -6.51 32.57 13.47
C LYS A 70 -7.84 33.31 13.31
N ASP A 71 -8.32 33.47 12.07
CA ASP A 71 -9.54 34.21 11.74
C ASP A 71 -10.73 33.30 11.35
N HIS A 72 -10.57 31.97 11.43
CA HIS A 72 -11.66 31.05 11.12
C HIS A 72 -12.68 31.01 12.24
N LYS A 73 -13.96 31.21 11.90
CA LYS A 73 -15.10 31.15 12.83
C LYS A 73 -16.07 30.09 12.31
N PRO A 74 -15.89 28.80 12.69
CA PRO A 74 -16.83 27.74 12.36
C PRO A 74 -18.23 28.11 12.89
N GLN A 75 -19.28 27.70 12.18
CA GLN A 75 -20.67 27.93 12.60
C GLN A 75 -21.19 26.83 13.50
#